data_AF-A0A4Q4ZUT9-F1
#
_entry.id   AF-A0A4Q4ZUT9-F1
#
_cell.length_a   1.000
_cell.length_b   1.000
_cell.length_c   1.000
_cell.angle_alpha   90.00
_cell.angle_beta   90.00
_cell.angle_gamma   90.00
#
_symmetry.space_group_name_H-M   'P 1'
#
loop_
_entity.id
_entity.type
_entity.pdbx_description
1 polymer ?
#
loop_
_entity_poly.entity_id
_entity_poly.type
_entity_poly.pdbx_seq_one_letter_code
_entity_poly.pdbx_strand_id
1 'polypeptide(L)'
;MRILCLHGMGTSSEIFAVRTAAIRSALSQTFSATFDFVDGALEWPPAPGITAFARLSAGYFANYGVGQLDTITQATGDLAEYVR
;
A
#
# COMPACT_ATOMS: atom_id res chain seq x y z
N MET A 1 -7.91 -14.73 8.79
CA MET A 1 -7.99 -14.23 7.40
C MET A 1 -6.77 -13.38 7.13
N ARG A 2 -6.10 -13.55 6.00
CA ARG A 2 -4.99 -12.69 5.58
C ARG A 2 -5.54 -11.62 4.63
N ILE A 3 -5.23 -10.36 4.88
CA ILE A 3 -5.68 -9.22 4.08
C ILE A 3 -4.44 -8.53 3.50
N LEU A 4 -4.34 -8.49 2.17
CA LEU A 4 -3.30 -7.74 1.48
C LEU A 4 -3.70 -6.26 1.40
N CYS A 5 -2.83 -5.39 1.87
CA CYS A 5 -3.06 -3.96 2.03
C CYS A 5 -2.25 -3.17 0.99
N LEU A 6 -2.94 -2.69 -0.05
CA LEU A 6 -2.34 -1.87 -1.11
C LEU A 6 -2.55 -0.38 -0.84
N HIS A 7 -1.47 0.39 -0.82
CA HIS A 7 -1.51 1.82 -0.57
C HIS A 7 -1.88 2.62 -1.84
N GLY A 8 -2.22 3.91 -1.65
CA GLY A 8 -2.52 4.82 -2.75
C GLY A 8 -1.26 5.41 -3.40
N MET A 9 -1.39 5.95 -4.60
CA MET A 9 -0.28 6.58 -5.32
C MET A 9 0.35 7.74 -4.54
N GLY A 10 1.67 7.81 -4.50
CA GLY A 10 2.42 8.84 -3.75
C GLY A 10 2.39 8.66 -2.23
N THR A 11 2.18 7.43 -1.76
CA THR A 11 2.29 7.05 -0.35
C THR A 11 3.16 5.79 -0.21
N SER A 12 3.21 5.18 0.96
CA SER A 12 3.88 3.91 1.19
C SER A 12 3.03 2.97 2.05
N SER A 13 3.48 1.72 2.13
CA SER A 13 3.01 0.66 3.02
C SER A 13 2.93 1.13 4.48
N GLU A 14 3.97 1.81 4.96
CA GLU A 14 4.08 2.36 6.32
C GLU A 14 3.03 3.45 6.59
N ILE A 15 2.88 4.39 5.66
CA ILE A 15 1.87 5.45 5.77
C ILE A 15 0.47 4.82 5.77
N PHE A 16 0.23 3.81 4.92
CA PHE A 16 -1.05 3.13 4.87
C PHE A 16 -1.33 2.35 6.16
N ALA A 17 -0.33 1.72 6.76
CA ALA A 17 -0.44 1.05 8.05
C ALA A 17 -0.77 2.03 9.19
N VAL A 18 -0.19 3.23 9.22
CA VAL A 18 -0.58 4.22 10.23
C VAL A 18 -2.01 4.72 10.00
N ARG A 19 -2.38 5.06 8.76
CA ARG A 19 -3.72 5.60 8.46
C ARG A 19 -4.85 4.60 8.65
N THR A 20 -4.59 3.30 8.56
CA THR A 20 -5.61 2.25 8.73
C THR A 20 -5.65 1.64 10.13
N ALA A 21 -4.86 2.12 11.09
CA ALA A 21 -4.73 1.52 12.42
C ALA A 21 -6.08 1.31 13.13
N ALA A 22 -6.97 2.31 13.08
CA ALA A 22 -8.30 2.23 13.70
C ALA A 22 -9.18 1.15 13.04
N ILE A 23 -9.20 1.09 11.70
CA ILE A 23 -10.00 0.10 10.96
C ILE A 23 -9.49 -1.31 11.26
N ARG A 24 -8.17 -1.51 11.27
CA ARG A 24 -7.59 -2.83 11.60
C ARG A 24 -7.95 -3.26 13.01
N SER A 25 -7.87 -2.35 13.97
CA SER A 25 -8.24 -2.64 15.36
C SER A 25 -9.69 -3.10 15.45
N ALA A 26 -10.62 -2.42 14.79
CA ALA A 26 -12.04 -2.80 14.75
C ALA A 26 -12.27 -4.15 14.06
N LEU A 27 -11.59 -4.42 12.94
CA LEU A 27 -11.71 -5.70 12.22
C LEU A 27 -11.18 -6.87 13.08
N SER A 28 -10.04 -6.69 13.75
CA SER A 28 -9.46 -7.70 14.63
C SER A 28 -10.31 -8.02 15.86
N GLN A 29 -11.25 -7.16 16.24
CA GLN A 29 -12.24 -7.45 17.28
C GLN A 29 -13.38 -8.36 16.78
N THR A 30 -13.61 -8.39 15.47
CA THR A 30 -14.71 -9.16 14.87
C THR A 30 -14.26 -10.54 14.39
N PHE A 31 -13.05 -10.64 13.82
CA PHE A 31 -12.46 -11.91 13.38
C PHE A 31 -10.94 -11.85 13.43
N SER A 32 -10.30 -13.03 13.49
CA SER A 32 -8.84 -13.13 13.42
C SER A 32 -8.35 -12.70 12.03
N ALA A 33 -7.68 -11.55 11.97
CA ALA A 33 -7.15 -10.95 10.75
C ALA A 33 -5.65 -10.67 10.88
N THR A 34 -4.88 -10.97 9.84
CA THR A 34 -3.51 -10.46 9.65
C THR A 34 -3.50 -9.55 8.43
N PHE A 35 -2.63 -8.54 8.45
CA PHE A 35 -2.60 -7.49 7.44
C PHE A 35 -1.18 -7.39 6.88
N ASP A 36 -1.04 -7.72 5.60
CA ASP A 36 0.23 -7.72 4.89
C ASP A 36 0.31 -6.45 4.06
N PHE A 37 1.22 -5.54 4.43
CA PHE A 37 1.42 -4.26 3.76
C PHE A 37 2.63 -4.37 2.83
N VAL A 38 2.45 -3.98 1.57
CA VAL A 38 3.50 -4.00 0.55
C VAL A 38 3.57 -2.65 -0.16
N ASP A 39 4.77 -2.26 -0.58
CA ASP A 39 4.98 -1.09 -1.42
C ASP A 39 4.79 -1.41 -2.90
N GLY A 40 4.31 -0.42 -3.65
CA GLY A 40 4.29 -0.49 -5.10
C GLY A 40 5.72 -0.50 -5.68
N ALA A 41 5.88 -1.11 -6.85
CA ALA A 41 7.20 -1.28 -7.48
C ALA A 41 7.77 0.00 -8.11
N LEU A 42 6.97 1.06 -8.25
CA LEU A 42 7.37 2.31 -8.90
C LEU A 42 7.59 3.42 -7.87
N GLU A 43 8.74 4.09 -7.91
CA GLU A 43 8.93 5.34 -7.19
C GLU A 43 7.97 6.42 -7.72
N TRP A 44 7.45 7.26 -6.83
CA TRP A 44 6.48 8.27 -7.17
C TRP A 44 6.67 9.55 -6.35
N PRO A 45 6.28 10.74 -6.86
CA PRO A 45 6.21 11.94 -6.03
C PRO A 45 5.24 11.79 -4.84
N PRO A 46 5.49 12.48 -3.72
CA PRO A 46 4.57 12.46 -2.58
C PRO A 46 3.16 12.96 -2.96
N ALA A 47 2.12 12.29 -2.46
CA ALA A 47 0.75 12.73 -2.63
C ALA A 47 0.48 14.07 -1.90
N PRO A 48 -0.50 14.87 -2.35
CA PRO A 48 -0.90 16.06 -1.63
C PRO A 48 -1.32 15.75 -0.18
N GLY A 49 -0.84 16.53 0.78
CA GLY A 49 -1.25 16.46 2.19
C GLY A 49 -0.55 15.38 3.04
N ILE A 50 0.44 14.66 2.50
CA ILE A 50 1.17 13.63 3.26
C ILE A 50 2.39 14.16 4.05
N THR A 51 2.58 15.48 4.11
CA THR A 51 3.72 16.13 4.80
C THR A 51 3.83 15.72 6.28
N ALA A 52 2.70 15.57 6.97
CA ALA A 52 2.69 15.12 8.38
C ALA A 52 3.27 13.71 8.58
N PHE A 53 3.35 12.92 7.50
CA PHE A 53 3.84 11.54 7.50
C PHE A 53 5.21 11.41 6.83
N ALA A 54 5.86 12.51 6.45
CA ALA A 54 7.11 12.48 5.69
C ALA A 54 8.28 11.78 6.41
N ARG A 55 8.23 11.67 7.74
CA ARG A 55 9.22 10.94 8.55
C ARG A 55 8.93 9.46 8.69
N LEU A 56 7.73 9.02 8.31
CA LEU A 56 7.31 7.64 8.45
C LEU A 56 7.81 6.76 7.33
N SER A 57 8.26 7.34 6.21
CA SER A 57 8.68 6.53 5.08
C SER A 57 9.94 7.02 4.40
N ALA A 58 10.75 6.07 3.95
CA ALA A 58 11.97 6.31 3.19
C ALA A 58 11.70 6.72 1.74
N GLY A 59 10.48 6.49 1.24
CA GLY A 59 10.08 6.82 -0.12
C GLY A 59 8.56 6.83 -0.30
N TYR A 60 8.13 7.17 -1.51
CA TYR A 60 6.73 7.13 -1.92
C TYR A 60 6.62 6.37 -3.23
N PHE A 61 5.56 5.60 -3.36
CA PHE A 61 5.45 4.62 -4.42
C PHE A 61 4.09 4.69 -5.12
N ALA A 62 4.01 4.00 -6.25
CA ALA A 62 2.79 3.75 -6.98
C ALA A 62 2.74 2.27 -7.41
N ASN A 63 1.54 1.70 -7.40
CA ASN A 63 1.32 0.36 -7.94
C ASN A 63 1.35 0.35 -9.47
N TYR A 64 1.05 1.47 -10.13
CA TYR A 64 1.08 1.62 -11.57
C TYR A 64 1.30 3.09 -11.96
N GLY A 65 1.83 3.32 -13.16
CA GLY A 65 2.01 4.65 -13.72
C GLY A 65 0.77 5.15 -14.48
N VAL A 66 0.43 6.43 -14.33
CA VAL A 66 -0.67 7.05 -15.10
C VAL A 66 -0.35 7.02 -16.59
N GLY A 67 -1.21 6.41 -17.39
CA GLY A 67 -1.01 6.25 -18.83
C GLY A 67 -0.03 5.13 -19.23
N GLN A 68 0.46 4.34 -18.27
CA GLN A 68 1.40 3.25 -18.50
C GLN A 68 0.73 1.89 -18.25
N LEU A 69 -0.08 1.43 -19.21
CA LEU A 69 -0.90 0.22 -19.06
C LEU A 69 -0.10 -1.04 -18.70
N ASP A 70 1.11 -1.21 -19.26
CA ASP A 70 1.95 -2.37 -19.00
C ASP A 70 2.32 -2.52 -17.52
N THR A 71 2.43 -1.40 -16.79
CA THR A 71 2.72 -1.42 -15.35
C THR A 71 1.59 -2.01 -14.51
N ILE A 72 0.34 -1.92 -14.98
CA ILE A 72 -0.81 -2.54 -14.31
C ILE A 72 -0.73 -4.06 -14.44
N THR A 73 -0.44 -4.55 -15.64
CA THR A 73 -0.25 -5.98 -15.89
C THR A 73 0.90 -6.53 -15.08
N GLN A 74 2.04 -5.83 -15.05
CA GLN A 74 3.19 -6.21 -14.23
C GLN A 74 2.83 -6.27 -12.75
N ALA A 75 2.27 -5.21 -12.18
CA ALA A 75 1.92 -5.18 -10.76
C ALA A 75 0.92 -6.28 -10.37
N THR A 76 -0.04 -6.58 -11.24
CA THR A 76 -0.99 -7.68 -11.02
C THR A 76 -0.27 -9.04 -11.02
N GLY A 77 0.71 -9.23 -11.92
CA GLY A 77 1.55 -10.42 -11.96
C GLY A 77 2.39 -10.58 -10.70
N ASP A 78 3.09 -9.51 -10.29
CA ASP A 78 3.92 -9.49 -9.08
C ASP A 78 3.10 -9.79 -7.82
N LEU A 79 1.91 -9.18 -7.70
CA LEU A 79 1.01 -9.45 -6.57
C LEU A 79 0.47 -10.88 -6.61
N ALA A 80 0.13 -11.41 -7.79
CA ALA A 80 -0.32 -12.78 -7.95
C ALA A 80 0.78 -13.80 -7.59
N GLU A 81 2.05 -13.48 -7.84
CA GLU A 81 3.18 -14.28 -7.37
C GLU A 81 3.35 -14.17 -5.85
N TYR A 82 3.26 -12.96 -5.30
CA TYR A 82 3.41 -12.71 -3.86
C TYR A 82 2.37 -13.43 -2.99
N VAL A 83 1.12 -13.54 -3.47
CA VAL A 83 0.03 -14.15 -2.67
C VAL A 83 -0.07 -15.67 -2.79
N ARG A 84 0.74 -16.31 -3.66
CA ARG A 84 0.79 -17.78 -3.76
C ARG A 84 1.38 -18.41 -2.50
#